data_AF-A0A6A5BYX3-F1
#
_entry.id   AF-A0A6A5BYX3-F1
#
_cell.length_a   1.000
_cell.length_b   1.000
_cell.length_c   1.000
_cell.angle_alpha   90.00
_cell.angle_beta   90.00
_cell.angle_gamma   90.00
#
_symmetry.space_group_name_H-M   'P 1'
#
loop_
_entity.id
_entity.type
_entity.pdbx_description
1 polymer ?
#
loop_
_entity_poly.entity_id
_entity_poly.type
_entity_poly.pdbx_seq_one_letter_code
_entity_poly.pdbx_strand_id
1 'polypeptide(L)'
;MLSSLFSLGKNKKSKTSVSLSKESENKKTGSSISSFDDHEEEVWMECTDKTLSKLNQLLSNKDLADAVLVVDSGKKYPIVRALIANWSSVLKDQLYGSDFTPGFEVKVETNETAMDLFLSVVHRGDTANHSIDNFVDLYAFANRYGVKDLEELTLQTMKETDIDAEHCFLLLDKCEKYVNKYTEISGLKNTLLTKIAAEFDDFSEAKQFVLLSIDDIRLLVRGKQLICSEGSLLKAIMKWVEHSKETRMQYLDELLAEIRFPLVDEEILSTIDAHPLLEHKRQELFPIIYDAMKFKLNPDASHIVRDYRYQERECILESYIPKGFDIKFTTLGQKGRTGPLTIGNHYDHCKFLKDKVKLVGGKQEWVIPITGYYRIIAAGARGGKNTYSGSQREGYGARVSGTFHLRRGTLLTILVGQCGDDCLNGSSCGAGGGGGGTFVAVNGEPLIVAAGGSGANWYSWKVAGPGGRGCHPELYSARKDTSAKGDRGGGGGGFYKDGSNGDQCVGGKSFLNGGEGGTFSNSCGANGGFGGGGGSLYEGGGGGGYCGGICVLQNDYSNRHEDDGALSFNSGVDQEEYPDDNDSDGYVKINRVLFAHIKDKKALRNVSTPASE
;
A
#
# COMPACT_ATOMS: atom_id res chain seq x y z
N MET A 1 -25.24 -20.71 7.52
CA MET A 1 -25.07 -20.48 8.98
C MET A 1 -23.66 -20.76 9.47
N LEU A 2 -22.94 -21.78 8.97
CA LEU A 2 -21.50 -21.97 9.30
C LEU A 2 -20.54 -21.16 8.40
N SER A 3 -20.99 -20.75 7.20
CA SER A 3 -20.22 -19.87 6.30
C SER A 3 -20.10 -18.42 6.78
N SER A 4 -21.01 -17.95 7.65
CA SER A 4 -20.98 -16.59 8.21
C SER A 4 -20.01 -16.44 9.39
N LEU A 5 -19.65 -17.55 10.05
CA LEU A 5 -18.74 -17.57 11.20
C LEU A 5 -17.29 -17.19 10.84
N PHE A 6 -16.84 -17.49 9.61
CA PHE A 6 -15.50 -17.13 9.14
C PHE A 6 -15.34 -15.65 8.73
N SER A 7 -16.46 -14.94 8.50
CA SER A 7 -16.42 -13.51 8.15
C SER A 7 -16.12 -12.62 9.37
N LEU A 8 -16.46 -13.07 10.58
CA LEU A 8 -16.42 -12.25 11.80
C LEU A 8 -15.08 -12.31 12.56
N GLY A 9 -14.26 -13.34 12.32
CA GLY A 9 -12.91 -13.44 12.91
C GLY A 9 -11.91 -12.39 12.42
N LYS A 10 -12.19 -11.69 11.31
CA LYS A 10 -11.31 -10.68 10.70
C LYS A 10 -11.37 -9.30 11.36
N ASN A 11 -12.35 -9.02 12.23
CA ASN A 11 -12.62 -7.66 12.73
C ASN A 11 -12.14 -7.35 14.16
N LYS A 12 -11.30 -8.20 14.78
CA LYS A 12 -10.70 -7.90 16.10
C LYS A 12 -9.39 -7.08 16.00
N LYS A 13 -9.37 -5.94 15.30
CA LYS A 13 -8.36 -4.88 15.50
C LYS A 13 -8.94 -3.48 15.30
N SER A 14 -9.36 -2.87 16.41
CA SER A 14 -9.27 -1.44 16.77
C SER A 14 -10.53 -1.00 17.51
N LYS A 15 -10.43 -0.85 18.84
CA LYS A 15 -11.32 0.02 19.61
C LYS A 15 -10.42 1.10 20.23
N THR A 16 -10.35 2.25 19.56
CA THR A 16 -9.92 3.50 20.17
C THR A 16 -11.17 4.35 20.31
N SER A 17 -11.48 4.71 21.55
CA SER A 17 -12.66 5.43 22.00
C SER A 17 -12.76 6.85 21.43
N VAL A 18 -13.92 7.24 20.90
CA VAL A 18 -14.44 8.63 21.02
C VAL A 18 -15.97 8.59 21.10
N SER A 19 -16.46 9.52 21.92
CA SER A 19 -17.76 9.65 22.55
C SER A 19 -18.73 10.61 21.86
N LEU A 20 -20.03 10.42 22.18
CA LEU A 20 -21.08 11.40 22.45
C LEU A 20 -22.22 11.65 21.43
N SER A 21 -23.42 11.54 22.04
CA SER A 21 -24.67 12.31 21.88
C SER A 21 -25.70 11.87 20.83
N LYS A 22 -26.77 11.25 21.35
CA LYS A 22 -28.08 11.06 20.73
C LYS A 22 -28.99 12.29 20.96
N GLU A 23 -30.04 12.31 20.15
CA GLU A 23 -31.35 12.99 20.27
C GLU A 23 -31.49 14.38 19.61
N SER A 24 -32.52 14.66 18.78
CA SER A 24 -33.81 13.97 18.57
C SER A 24 -34.44 14.32 17.22
N GLU A 25 -35.09 13.31 16.61
CA GLU A 25 -35.99 13.42 15.48
C GLU A 25 -37.42 13.82 15.90
N ASN A 26 -38.22 14.30 14.94
CA ASN A 26 -39.65 13.99 14.94
C ASN A 26 -40.19 13.67 13.52
N LYS A 27 -40.36 12.36 13.28
CA LYS A 27 -41.36 11.61 12.48
C LYS A 27 -42.00 12.24 11.22
N LYS A 28 -42.00 11.45 10.12
CA LYS A 28 -43.14 10.53 9.77
C LYS A 28 -42.92 9.71 8.47
N THR A 29 -43.19 8.40 8.62
CA THR A 29 -43.85 7.44 7.70
C THR A 29 -43.21 7.06 6.36
N GLY A 30 -42.89 5.76 6.23
CA GLY A 30 -42.75 5.06 4.96
C GLY A 30 -41.82 3.85 5.07
N SER A 31 -42.31 2.66 4.70
CA SER A 31 -41.65 1.35 4.84
C SER A 31 -40.17 1.28 4.45
N SER A 32 -39.35 0.68 5.30
CA SER A 32 -37.97 0.28 4.98
C SER A 32 -37.60 -1.01 5.70
N ILE A 33 -36.91 -1.87 4.97
CA ILE A 33 -36.12 -3.02 5.43
C ILE A 33 -35.42 -2.63 6.74
N SER A 34 -35.69 -3.37 7.82
CA SER A 34 -35.07 -3.13 9.12
C SER A 34 -33.57 -3.36 9.01
N SER A 35 -32.82 -2.27 9.11
CA SER A 35 -31.41 -2.26 9.44
C SER A 35 -31.19 -3.13 10.68
N PHE A 36 -30.28 -4.11 10.57
CA PHE A 36 -29.80 -4.89 11.70
C PHE A 36 -29.20 -3.93 12.73
N ASP A 37 -29.73 -3.93 13.95
CA ASP A 37 -29.25 -3.13 15.08
C ASP A 37 -27.93 -3.71 15.60
N ASP A 38 -26.91 -2.87 15.81
CA ASP A 38 -25.61 -3.23 16.39
C ASP A 38 -25.75 -3.97 17.73
N HIS A 39 -26.85 -3.73 18.44
CA HIS A 39 -27.15 -4.36 19.72
C HIS A 39 -27.60 -5.83 19.58
N GLU A 40 -28.30 -6.17 18.50
CA GLU A 40 -28.59 -7.57 18.19
C GLU A 40 -27.29 -8.28 17.81
N GLU A 41 -26.42 -7.66 17.01
CA GLU A 41 -25.13 -8.25 16.59
C GLU A 41 -24.23 -8.59 17.80
N GLU A 42 -24.18 -7.71 18.81
CA GLU A 42 -23.43 -7.94 20.05
C GLU A 42 -24.01 -9.10 20.88
N VAL A 43 -25.35 -9.20 20.98
CA VAL A 43 -26.04 -10.29 21.70
C VAL A 43 -25.89 -11.62 20.95
N TRP A 44 -25.96 -11.63 19.62
CA TRP A 44 -25.70 -12.81 18.79
C TRP A 44 -24.26 -13.31 18.96
N MET A 45 -23.28 -12.40 18.95
CA MET A 45 -21.86 -12.71 19.17
C MET A 45 -21.61 -13.33 20.56
N GLU A 46 -22.21 -12.77 21.61
CA GLU A 46 -22.11 -13.31 22.97
C GLU A 46 -22.78 -14.69 23.10
N CYS A 47 -23.88 -14.92 22.37
CA CYS A 47 -24.57 -16.21 22.33
C CYS A 47 -23.76 -17.28 21.59
N THR A 48 -23.09 -16.93 20.49
CA THR A 48 -22.18 -17.84 19.78
C THR A 48 -20.97 -18.22 20.63
N ASP A 49 -20.35 -17.27 21.33
CA ASP A 49 -19.19 -17.55 22.21
C ASP A 49 -19.58 -18.42 23.42
N LYS A 50 -20.76 -18.20 24.01
CA LYS A 50 -21.32 -19.07 25.07
C LYS A 50 -21.67 -20.47 24.56
N THR A 51 -22.08 -20.59 23.30
CA THR A 51 -22.39 -21.90 22.68
C THR A 51 -21.10 -22.65 22.36
N LEU A 52 -20.11 -21.99 21.78
CA LEU A 52 -18.77 -22.52 21.51
C LEU A 52 -18.06 -22.95 22.80
N SER A 53 -18.13 -22.15 23.86
CA SER A 53 -17.52 -22.52 25.16
C SER A 53 -18.18 -23.74 25.80
N LYS A 54 -19.51 -23.89 25.70
CA LYS A 54 -20.20 -25.12 26.14
C LYS A 54 -19.85 -26.33 25.28
N LEU A 55 -19.74 -26.17 23.96
CA LEU A 55 -19.31 -27.23 23.04
C LEU A 55 -17.87 -27.67 23.33
N ASN A 56 -16.99 -26.72 23.65
CA ASN A 56 -15.61 -26.96 24.08
C ASN A 56 -15.52 -27.70 25.42
N GLN A 57 -16.39 -27.39 26.39
CA GLN A 57 -16.49 -28.14 27.64
C GLN A 57 -16.96 -29.57 27.43
N LEU A 58 -17.87 -29.82 26.47
CA LEU A 58 -18.32 -31.16 26.10
C LEU A 58 -17.23 -31.97 25.39
N LEU A 59 -16.45 -31.34 24.51
CA LEU A 59 -15.33 -31.95 23.78
C LEU A 59 -14.13 -32.31 24.66
N SER A 60 -13.91 -31.56 25.74
CA SER A 60 -12.85 -31.84 26.71
C SER A 60 -13.21 -32.99 27.67
N ASN A 61 -14.48 -33.42 27.67
CA ASN A 61 -14.97 -34.48 28.52
C ASN A 61 -14.82 -35.84 27.84
N LYS A 62 -13.95 -36.70 28.40
CA LYS A 62 -13.63 -38.02 27.84
C LYS A 62 -14.85 -38.95 27.70
N ASP A 63 -15.92 -38.67 28.44
CA ASP A 63 -17.13 -39.49 28.48
C ASP A 63 -18.04 -39.32 27.25
N LEU A 64 -17.82 -38.29 26.41
CA LEU A 64 -18.64 -37.99 25.23
C LEU A 64 -17.93 -38.30 23.89
N ALA A 65 -16.69 -38.80 23.95
CA ALA A 65 -15.93 -39.15 22.76
C ALA A 65 -16.40 -40.48 22.16
N ASP A 66 -16.68 -40.49 20.86
CA ASP A 66 -17.20 -41.65 20.11
C ASP A 66 -16.13 -42.32 19.21
N ALA A 67 -14.96 -41.72 19.10
CA ALA A 67 -13.77 -42.26 18.42
C ALA A 67 -12.47 -41.76 19.06
N VAL A 68 -11.37 -42.45 18.75
CA VAL A 68 -10.02 -42.06 19.16
C VAL A 68 -9.12 -41.99 17.92
N LEU A 69 -8.46 -40.87 17.71
CA LEU A 69 -7.37 -40.75 16.73
C LEU A 69 -6.06 -41.13 17.40
N VAL A 70 -5.28 -41.98 16.76
CA VAL A 70 -3.96 -42.41 17.25
C VAL A 70 -2.89 -41.88 16.30
N VAL A 71 -2.00 -41.05 16.83
CA VAL A 71 -0.90 -40.41 16.09
C VAL A 71 0.30 -41.35 16.02
N ASP A 72 1.26 -41.11 15.13
CA ASP A 72 2.45 -41.97 14.91
C ASP A 72 3.29 -42.20 16.19
N SER A 73 3.28 -41.26 17.14
CA SER A 73 3.92 -41.40 18.45
C SER A 73 3.20 -42.38 19.40
N GLY A 74 2.02 -42.87 19.01
CA GLY A 74 1.14 -43.71 19.84
C GLY A 74 0.22 -42.92 20.76
N LYS A 75 0.26 -41.58 20.73
CA LYS A 75 -0.62 -40.72 21.54
C LYS A 75 -2.07 -40.79 21.03
N LYS A 76 -2.99 -40.91 21.98
CA LYS A 76 -4.43 -41.11 21.73
C LYS A 76 -5.22 -39.83 21.98
N TYR A 77 -6.05 -39.46 21.01
CA TYR A 77 -6.87 -38.25 21.02
C TYR A 77 -8.35 -38.62 20.95
N PRO A 78 -9.11 -38.46 22.06
CA PRO A 78 -10.55 -38.67 22.04
C PRO A 78 -11.23 -37.57 21.21
N ILE A 79 -12.10 -37.95 20.28
CA ILE A 79 -12.77 -37.04 19.35
C ILE A 79 -14.26 -37.36 19.22
N VAL A 80 -15.00 -36.41 18.63
CA VAL A 80 -16.38 -36.59 18.18
C VAL A 80 -16.38 -36.72 16.65
N ARG A 81 -16.77 -37.88 16.11
CA ARG A 81 -16.72 -38.22 14.67
C ARG A 81 -17.45 -37.21 13.80
N ALA A 82 -18.63 -36.77 14.24
CA ALA A 82 -19.47 -35.83 13.49
C ALA A 82 -18.79 -34.48 13.24
N LEU A 83 -17.99 -34.00 14.21
CA LEU A 83 -17.25 -32.76 14.07
C LEU A 83 -16.08 -32.93 13.11
N ILE A 84 -15.29 -33.98 13.25
CA ILE A 84 -14.09 -34.20 12.40
C ILE A 84 -14.47 -34.52 10.95
N ALA A 85 -15.52 -35.31 10.73
CA ALA A 85 -15.99 -35.69 9.40
C ALA A 85 -16.57 -34.54 8.57
N ASN A 86 -16.96 -33.43 9.21
CA ASN A 86 -17.38 -32.23 8.48
C ASN A 86 -16.18 -31.46 7.90
N TRP A 87 -15.02 -31.56 8.55
CA TRP A 87 -13.81 -30.84 8.13
C TRP A 87 -12.99 -31.64 7.12
N SER A 88 -13.07 -32.98 7.15
CA SER A 88 -12.29 -33.85 6.29
C SER A 88 -13.16 -34.93 5.65
N SER A 89 -13.21 -34.93 4.33
CA SER A 89 -13.85 -35.99 3.55
C SER A 89 -13.11 -37.33 3.71
N VAL A 90 -11.78 -37.28 3.79
CA VAL A 90 -10.93 -38.47 3.97
C VAL A 90 -11.14 -39.11 5.34
N LEU A 91 -11.15 -38.31 6.42
CA LEU A 91 -11.42 -38.80 7.77
C LEU A 91 -12.88 -39.22 7.92
N LYS A 92 -13.82 -38.61 7.19
CA LYS A 92 -15.21 -39.08 7.15
C LYS A 92 -15.31 -40.51 6.65
N ASP A 93 -14.66 -40.83 5.53
CA ASP A 93 -14.68 -42.19 4.98
C ASP A 93 -13.99 -43.20 5.91
N GLN A 94 -12.94 -42.79 6.62
CA GLN A 94 -12.24 -43.64 7.59
C GLN A 94 -13.00 -43.83 8.92
N LEU A 95 -13.72 -42.81 9.39
CA LEU A 95 -14.46 -42.84 10.67
C LEU A 95 -15.84 -43.49 10.55
N TYR A 96 -16.42 -43.52 9.35
CA TYR A 96 -17.75 -44.10 9.05
C TYR A 96 -17.68 -45.39 8.20
N GLY A 97 -16.51 -46.05 8.16
CA GLY A 97 -16.35 -47.38 7.55
C GLY A 97 -17.23 -48.47 8.20
N SER A 98 -17.34 -49.62 7.53
CA SER A 98 -18.40 -50.64 7.70
C SER A 98 -18.64 -51.24 9.10
N ASP A 99 -17.77 -51.00 10.08
CA ASP A 99 -17.92 -51.53 11.45
C ASP A 99 -18.06 -50.42 12.49
N PHE A 100 -19.25 -50.35 13.10
CA PHE A 100 -19.63 -49.35 14.08
C PHE A 100 -19.44 -49.88 15.50
N THR A 101 -18.25 -49.64 16.09
CA THR A 101 -17.98 -49.94 17.51
C THR A 101 -17.62 -48.66 18.29
N PRO A 102 -18.17 -48.45 19.50
CA PRO A 102 -17.69 -47.45 20.44
C PRO A 102 -16.21 -47.70 20.78
N GLY A 103 -15.37 -46.66 20.76
CA GLY A 103 -13.92 -46.79 21.00
C GLY A 103 -13.11 -47.21 19.76
N PHE A 104 -13.66 -47.02 18.56
CA PHE A 104 -12.93 -47.24 17.30
C PHE A 104 -11.69 -46.34 17.22
N GLU A 105 -10.52 -46.98 17.07
CA GLU A 105 -9.24 -46.30 16.96
C GLU A 105 -8.85 -46.15 15.48
N VAL A 106 -8.71 -44.91 15.01
CA VAL A 106 -8.19 -44.62 13.66
C VAL A 106 -6.75 -44.17 13.79
N LYS A 107 -5.84 -44.88 13.10
CA LYS A 107 -4.44 -44.47 13.00
C LYS A 107 -4.31 -43.36 11.96
N VAL A 108 -3.70 -42.26 12.38
CA VAL A 108 -3.52 -41.04 11.59
C VAL A 108 -2.02 -40.76 11.53
N GLU A 109 -1.45 -40.83 10.34
CA GLU A 109 -0.05 -40.47 10.10
C GLU A 109 0.11 -38.96 10.19
N THR A 110 0.59 -38.47 11.34
CA THR A 110 0.84 -37.05 11.62
C THR A 110 1.73 -36.88 12.86
N ASN A 111 2.13 -35.65 13.16
CA ASN A 111 2.88 -35.28 14.35
C ASN A 111 1.93 -34.82 15.46
N GLU A 112 2.31 -34.99 16.74
CA GLU A 112 1.48 -34.56 17.87
C GLU A 112 1.11 -33.07 17.80
N THR A 113 2.07 -32.23 17.39
CA THR A 113 1.87 -30.79 17.24
C THR A 113 0.83 -30.45 16.18
N ALA A 114 0.85 -31.12 15.02
CA ALA A 114 -0.11 -30.88 13.95
C ALA A 114 -1.52 -31.37 14.34
N MET A 115 -1.62 -32.49 15.07
CA MET A 115 -2.90 -32.98 15.60
C MET A 115 -3.45 -32.05 16.69
N ASP A 116 -2.61 -31.57 17.61
CA ASP A 116 -3.01 -30.60 18.64
C ASP A 116 -3.52 -29.28 18.00
N LEU A 117 -2.86 -28.82 16.94
CA LEU A 117 -3.23 -27.65 16.15
C LEU A 117 -4.53 -27.86 15.37
N PHE A 118 -4.68 -29.02 14.75
CA PHE A 118 -5.90 -29.36 14.03
C PHE A 118 -7.10 -29.37 14.98
N LEU A 119 -6.96 -30.05 16.11
CA LEU A 119 -8.02 -30.14 17.11
C LEU A 119 -8.26 -28.78 17.79
N SER A 120 -7.24 -27.94 18.00
CA SER A 120 -7.47 -26.59 18.52
C SER A 120 -8.27 -25.73 17.55
N VAL A 121 -8.00 -25.80 16.24
CA VAL A 121 -8.78 -25.05 15.25
C VAL A 121 -10.20 -25.60 15.12
N VAL A 122 -10.37 -26.93 15.08
CA VAL A 122 -11.69 -27.58 14.96
C VAL A 122 -12.55 -27.36 16.21
N HIS A 123 -11.96 -27.38 17.40
CA HIS A 123 -12.71 -27.26 18.66
C HIS A 123 -12.88 -25.81 19.10
N ARG A 124 -11.81 -25.01 19.04
CA ARG A 124 -11.79 -23.65 19.60
C ARG A 124 -12.11 -22.57 18.58
N GLY A 125 -12.01 -22.87 17.28
CA GLY A 125 -12.10 -21.84 16.22
C GLY A 125 -11.01 -20.77 16.33
N ASP A 126 -9.97 -21.04 17.12
CA ASP A 126 -8.91 -20.08 17.45
C ASP A 126 -7.75 -20.27 16.48
N THR A 127 -7.50 -19.27 15.66
CA THR A 127 -6.42 -19.23 14.67
C THR A 127 -5.26 -18.35 15.14
N ALA A 128 -5.34 -17.75 16.34
CA ALA A 128 -4.54 -16.58 16.69
C ALA A 128 -3.23 -16.88 17.45
N ASN A 129 -3.03 -18.10 17.97
CA ASN A 129 -2.03 -18.33 19.03
C ASN A 129 -1.03 -19.47 18.78
N HIS A 130 -0.72 -19.76 17.53
CA HIS A 130 0.15 -20.89 17.19
C HIS A 130 1.51 -20.44 16.64
N SER A 131 2.59 -21.03 17.17
CA SER A 131 3.96 -20.75 16.70
C SER A 131 4.08 -21.10 15.22
N ILE A 132 4.64 -20.16 14.44
CA ILE A 132 4.83 -20.24 12.99
C ILE A 132 5.56 -21.54 12.60
N ASP A 133 6.41 -22.07 13.48
CA ASP A 133 7.21 -23.28 13.27
C ASP A 133 6.39 -24.53 12.96
N ASN A 134 5.14 -24.61 13.42
CA ASN A 134 4.31 -25.81 13.26
C ASN A 134 3.31 -25.71 12.10
N PHE A 135 3.26 -24.58 11.39
CA PHE A 135 2.32 -24.39 10.28
C PHE A 135 2.62 -25.30 9.07
N VAL A 136 3.88 -25.67 8.84
CA VAL A 136 4.25 -26.62 7.77
C VAL A 136 3.66 -28.01 8.06
N ASP A 137 3.73 -28.44 9.32
CA ASP A 137 3.18 -29.73 9.75
C ASP A 137 1.64 -29.71 9.69
N LEU A 138 1.01 -28.58 10.04
CA LEU A 138 -0.44 -28.38 9.91
C LEU A 138 -0.90 -28.35 8.45
N TYR A 139 -0.15 -27.69 7.56
CA TYR A 139 -0.43 -27.68 6.11
C TYR A 139 -0.31 -29.08 5.51
N ALA A 140 0.75 -29.82 5.86
CA ALA A 140 0.93 -31.20 5.41
C ALA A 140 -0.23 -32.11 5.88
N PHE A 141 -0.71 -31.91 7.11
CA PHE A 141 -1.88 -32.61 7.64
C PHE A 141 -3.17 -32.21 6.89
N ALA A 142 -3.44 -30.91 6.74
CA ALA A 142 -4.65 -30.40 6.10
C ALA A 142 -4.78 -30.92 4.66
N ASN A 143 -3.67 -30.90 3.91
CA ASN A 143 -3.64 -31.43 2.55
C ASN A 143 -3.91 -32.95 2.52
N ARG A 144 -3.22 -33.73 3.35
CA ARG A 144 -3.35 -35.20 3.38
C ARG A 144 -4.77 -35.66 3.68
N TYR A 145 -5.45 -34.97 4.60
CA TYR A 145 -6.81 -35.31 5.00
C TYR A 145 -7.87 -34.46 4.28
N GLY A 146 -7.51 -33.66 3.28
CA GLY A 146 -8.45 -32.92 2.43
C GLY A 146 -9.25 -31.84 3.16
N VAL A 147 -8.63 -31.16 4.14
CA VAL A 147 -9.24 -30.07 4.90
C VAL A 147 -8.96 -28.72 4.22
N LYS A 148 -9.77 -28.39 3.21
CA LYS A 148 -9.58 -27.19 2.37
C LYS A 148 -9.60 -25.88 3.15
N ASP A 149 -10.47 -25.76 4.15
CA ASP A 149 -10.60 -24.54 4.94
C ASP A 149 -9.32 -24.23 5.75
N LEU A 150 -8.61 -25.27 6.22
CA LEU A 150 -7.33 -25.11 6.90
C LEU A 150 -6.17 -24.83 5.94
N GLU A 151 -6.21 -25.41 4.75
CA GLU A 151 -5.24 -25.11 3.69
C GLU A 151 -5.31 -23.63 3.29
N GLU A 152 -6.51 -23.10 3.02
CA GLU A 152 -6.70 -21.69 2.69
C GLU A 152 -6.30 -20.77 3.85
N LEU A 153 -6.67 -21.14 5.08
CA LEU A 153 -6.33 -20.38 6.29
C LEU A 153 -4.82 -20.33 6.51
N THR A 154 -4.12 -21.46 6.38
CA THR A 154 -2.66 -21.52 6.58
C THR A 154 -1.94 -20.73 5.49
N LEU A 155 -2.38 -20.80 4.23
CA LEU A 155 -1.85 -19.98 3.13
C LEU A 155 -2.13 -18.48 3.33
N GLN A 156 -3.33 -18.12 3.78
CA GLN A 156 -3.69 -16.73 4.08
C GLN A 156 -2.86 -16.18 5.24
N THR A 157 -2.78 -16.93 6.34
CA THR A 157 -2.00 -16.56 7.52
C THR A 157 -0.51 -16.45 7.17
N MET A 158 0.01 -17.38 6.36
CA MET A 158 1.40 -17.32 5.91
C MET A 158 1.66 -16.15 4.97
N LYS A 159 0.69 -15.71 4.16
CA LYS A 159 0.82 -14.49 3.34
C LYS A 159 0.81 -13.24 4.21
N GLU A 160 -0.08 -13.16 5.18
CA GLU A 160 -0.34 -11.97 6.00
C GLU A 160 0.59 -11.80 7.21
N THR A 161 1.21 -12.89 7.69
CA THR A 161 2.10 -12.82 8.86
C THR A 161 3.50 -12.38 8.45
N ASP A 162 4.04 -11.43 9.21
CA ASP A 162 5.44 -11.02 9.16
C ASP A 162 6.32 -12.15 9.74
N ILE A 163 7.04 -12.85 8.86
CA ILE A 163 7.97 -13.91 9.26
C ILE A 163 9.39 -13.34 9.20
N ASP A 164 10.17 -13.53 10.26
CA ASP A 164 11.58 -13.14 10.28
C ASP A 164 12.42 -14.05 9.38
N ALA A 165 13.58 -13.58 8.92
CA ALA A 165 14.44 -14.32 8.01
C ALA A 165 14.78 -15.73 8.54
N GLU A 166 15.09 -15.86 9.84
CA GLU A 166 15.41 -17.14 10.47
C GLU A 166 14.23 -18.13 10.43
N HIS A 167 13.02 -17.66 10.71
CA HIS A 167 11.81 -18.47 10.66
C HIS A 167 11.46 -18.86 9.21
N CYS A 168 11.65 -17.99 8.22
CA CYS A 168 11.47 -18.31 6.80
C CYS A 168 12.40 -19.43 6.33
N PHE A 169 13.68 -19.38 6.70
CA PHE A 169 14.64 -20.43 6.34
C PHE A 169 14.36 -21.75 7.05
N LEU A 170 13.92 -21.72 8.31
CA LEU A 170 13.49 -22.92 9.04
C LEU A 170 12.28 -23.58 8.38
N LEU A 171 11.30 -22.78 7.93
CA LEU A 171 10.13 -23.28 7.21
C LEU A 171 10.53 -23.89 5.86
N LEU A 172 11.50 -23.29 5.15
CA LEU A 172 12.02 -23.87 3.91
C LEU A 172 12.70 -25.23 4.14
N ASP A 173 13.57 -25.36 5.15
CA ASP A 173 14.20 -26.65 5.51
C ASP A 173 13.15 -27.72 5.87
N LYS A 174 12.11 -27.34 6.63
CA LYS A 174 10.99 -28.24 6.92
C LYS A 174 10.21 -28.59 5.65
N CYS A 175 9.98 -27.66 4.73
CA CYS A 175 9.33 -27.94 3.46
C CYS A 175 10.13 -28.93 2.63
N GLU A 176 11.46 -28.78 2.53
CA GLU A 176 12.33 -29.70 1.78
C GLU A 176 12.21 -31.15 2.26
N LYS A 177 12.04 -31.38 3.56
CA LYS A 177 11.81 -32.73 4.12
C LYS A 177 10.53 -33.40 3.61
N TYR A 178 9.51 -32.63 3.26
CA TYR A 178 8.21 -33.13 2.80
C TYR A 178 7.96 -32.96 1.30
N VAL A 179 8.80 -32.20 0.57
CA VAL A 179 8.71 -31.95 -0.87
C VAL A 179 8.72 -33.25 -1.69
N ASN A 180 9.49 -34.25 -1.28
CA ASN A 180 9.52 -35.55 -1.96
C ASN A 180 8.27 -36.41 -1.72
N LYS A 181 7.40 -36.01 -0.79
CA LYS A 181 6.24 -36.79 -0.33
C LYS A 181 4.90 -36.17 -0.76
N TYR A 182 4.83 -34.87 -1.03
CA TYR A 182 3.58 -34.17 -1.40
C TYR A 182 3.80 -33.06 -2.44
N THR A 183 3.02 -33.10 -3.52
CA THR A 183 3.09 -32.15 -4.65
C THR A 183 2.57 -30.76 -4.31
N GLU A 184 1.57 -30.59 -3.43
CA GLU A 184 1.03 -29.25 -3.07
C GLU A 184 1.93 -28.45 -2.09
N ILE A 185 2.98 -29.04 -1.49
CA ILE A 185 3.98 -28.30 -0.70
C ILE A 185 4.82 -27.38 -1.59
N SER A 186 4.88 -27.66 -2.91
CA SER A 186 5.47 -26.75 -3.89
C SER A 186 4.77 -25.39 -3.92
N GLY A 187 3.45 -25.31 -3.69
CA GLY A 187 2.71 -24.06 -3.63
C GLY A 187 3.10 -23.18 -2.44
N LEU A 188 3.28 -23.82 -1.28
CA LEU A 188 3.78 -23.15 -0.07
C LEU A 188 5.24 -22.69 -0.26
N LYS A 189 6.09 -23.58 -0.78
CA LYS A 189 7.49 -23.29 -1.09
C LYS A 189 7.63 -22.12 -2.07
N ASN A 190 6.84 -22.09 -3.14
CA ASN A 190 6.81 -20.98 -4.08
C ASN A 190 6.39 -19.67 -3.41
N THR A 191 5.39 -19.71 -2.53
CA THR A 191 4.95 -18.52 -1.78
C THR A 191 6.08 -18.00 -0.88
N LEU A 192 6.81 -18.88 -0.20
CA LEU A 192 7.97 -18.51 0.62
C LEU A 192 9.10 -17.94 -0.23
N LEU A 193 9.41 -18.56 -1.38
CA LEU A 193 10.43 -18.06 -2.30
C LEU A 193 10.04 -16.71 -2.92
N THR A 194 8.75 -16.46 -3.20
CA THR A 194 8.26 -15.13 -3.59
C THR A 194 8.51 -14.09 -2.50
N LYS A 195 8.29 -14.43 -1.22
CA LYS A 195 8.60 -13.52 -0.10
C LYS A 195 10.09 -13.22 -0.01
N ILE A 196 10.93 -14.25 -0.14
CA ILE A 196 12.40 -14.10 -0.12
C ILE A 196 12.87 -13.27 -1.32
N ALA A 197 12.34 -13.51 -2.52
CA ALA A 197 12.67 -12.72 -3.70
C ALA A 197 12.24 -11.26 -3.57
N ALA A 198 11.14 -10.99 -2.86
CA ALA A 198 10.66 -9.65 -2.62
C ALA A 198 11.47 -8.86 -1.58
N GLU A 199 12.10 -9.53 -0.62
CA GLU A 199 12.95 -8.93 0.41
C GLU A 199 14.42 -9.35 0.26
N PHE A 200 14.85 -9.65 -0.96
CA PHE A 200 16.11 -10.35 -1.22
C PHE A 200 17.33 -9.66 -0.61
N ASP A 201 17.39 -8.32 -0.59
CA ASP A 201 18.52 -7.60 -0.01
C ASP A 201 18.72 -7.97 1.48
N ASP A 202 17.65 -7.93 2.28
CA ASP A 202 17.68 -8.25 3.71
C ASP A 202 17.99 -9.75 3.94
N PHE A 203 17.45 -10.63 3.09
CA PHE A 203 17.65 -12.08 3.19
C PHE A 203 19.03 -12.55 2.72
N SER A 204 19.68 -11.84 1.78
CA SER A 204 21.01 -12.18 1.27
C SER A 204 22.12 -12.01 2.30
N GLU A 205 21.93 -11.08 3.24
CA GLU A 205 22.87 -10.83 4.33
C GLU A 205 22.80 -11.91 5.42
N ALA A 206 21.65 -12.56 5.58
CA ALA A 206 21.43 -13.61 6.58
C ALA A 206 22.42 -14.76 6.45
N LYS A 207 22.82 -15.34 7.59
CA LYS A 207 23.79 -16.45 7.64
C LYS A 207 23.23 -17.73 7.02
N GLN A 208 21.92 -17.90 7.12
CA GLN A 208 21.19 -19.09 6.68
C GLN A 208 20.98 -19.14 5.16
N PHE A 209 21.13 -18.02 4.43
CA PHE A 209 21.01 -17.98 2.95
C PHE A 209 21.92 -18.99 2.25
N VAL A 210 23.09 -19.22 2.84
CA VAL A 210 24.11 -20.11 2.30
C VAL A 210 23.70 -21.60 2.36
N LEU A 211 22.70 -21.93 3.19
CA LEU A 211 22.17 -23.28 3.38
C LEU A 211 21.12 -23.66 2.33
N LEU A 212 20.67 -22.72 1.49
CA LEU A 212 19.68 -23.00 0.44
C LEU A 212 20.17 -24.06 -0.54
N SER A 213 19.25 -24.91 -1.00
CA SER A 213 19.50 -25.88 -2.06
C SER A 213 19.64 -25.21 -3.43
N ILE A 214 20.26 -25.93 -4.38
CA ILE A 214 20.46 -25.42 -5.75
C ILE A 214 19.13 -25.15 -6.46
N ASP A 215 18.11 -25.98 -6.22
CA ASP A 215 16.81 -25.82 -6.87
C ASP A 215 16.10 -24.53 -6.40
N ASP A 216 16.32 -24.14 -5.14
CA ASP A 216 15.78 -22.91 -4.57
C ASP A 216 16.49 -21.68 -5.12
N ILE A 217 17.82 -21.72 -5.18
CA ILE A 217 18.61 -20.65 -5.81
C ILE A 217 18.23 -20.49 -7.28
N ARG A 218 18.07 -21.58 -8.03
CA ARG A 218 17.61 -21.53 -9.43
C ARG A 218 16.25 -20.86 -9.56
N LEU A 219 15.30 -21.21 -8.69
CA LEU A 219 13.96 -20.63 -8.73
C LEU A 219 13.97 -19.14 -8.35
N LEU A 220 14.80 -18.74 -7.38
CA LEU A 220 14.99 -17.34 -7.01
C LEU A 220 15.62 -16.53 -8.16
N VAL A 221 16.74 -17.01 -8.72
CA VAL A 221 17.52 -16.31 -9.76
C VAL A 221 16.75 -16.23 -11.08
N ARG A 222 15.99 -17.27 -11.45
CA ARG A 222 15.08 -17.22 -12.63
C ARG A 222 13.79 -16.47 -12.35
N GLY A 223 13.47 -16.23 -11.08
CA GLY A 223 12.26 -15.56 -10.66
C GLY A 223 12.15 -14.14 -11.23
N LYS A 224 10.99 -13.82 -11.81
CA LYS A 224 10.65 -12.46 -12.24
C LYS A 224 10.37 -11.49 -11.07
N GLN A 225 10.35 -12.00 -9.84
CA GLN A 225 9.89 -11.28 -8.64
C GLN A 225 11.02 -10.66 -7.82
N LEU A 226 12.27 -10.69 -8.31
CA LEU A 226 13.46 -10.19 -7.62
C LEU A 226 13.51 -8.65 -7.56
N ILE A 227 13.38 -8.06 -6.37
CA ILE A 227 13.42 -6.59 -6.19
C ILE A 227 14.85 -6.03 -6.02
N CYS A 228 15.86 -6.89 -5.82
CA CYS A 228 17.23 -6.47 -5.58
C CYS A 228 17.95 -5.91 -6.82
N SER A 229 19.08 -5.22 -6.61
CA SER A 229 19.99 -4.90 -7.71
C SER A 229 20.69 -6.16 -8.22
N GLU A 230 21.05 -6.18 -9.51
CA GLU A 230 21.83 -7.29 -10.10
C GLU A 230 23.22 -7.39 -9.44
N GLY A 231 23.74 -6.28 -8.90
CA GLY A 231 24.95 -6.27 -8.10
C GLY A 231 24.83 -7.01 -6.77
N SER A 232 23.75 -6.78 -6.02
CA SER A 232 23.44 -7.53 -4.79
C SER A 232 23.22 -9.02 -5.10
N LEU A 233 22.54 -9.33 -6.20
CA LEU A 233 22.31 -10.70 -6.66
C LEU A 233 23.63 -11.43 -6.94
N LEU A 234 24.55 -10.79 -7.67
CA LEU A 234 25.89 -11.33 -7.94
C LEU A 234 26.64 -11.60 -6.64
N LYS A 235 26.70 -10.63 -5.72
CA LYS A 235 27.36 -10.80 -4.41
C LYS A 235 26.78 -11.98 -3.62
N ALA A 236 25.46 -12.14 -3.62
CA ALA A 236 24.78 -13.23 -2.94
C ALA A 236 25.12 -14.61 -3.54
N ILE A 237 25.13 -14.71 -4.88
CA ILE A 237 25.52 -15.94 -5.59
C ILE A 237 26.98 -16.30 -5.28
N MET A 238 27.89 -15.33 -5.30
CA MET A 238 29.30 -15.55 -4.98
C MET A 238 29.48 -16.07 -3.55
N LYS A 239 28.80 -15.45 -2.57
CA LYS A 239 28.80 -15.88 -1.16
C LYS A 239 28.26 -17.32 -1.00
N TRP A 240 27.24 -17.70 -1.76
CA TRP A 240 26.69 -19.06 -1.75
C TRP A 240 27.66 -20.08 -2.35
N VAL A 241 28.32 -19.77 -3.47
CA VAL A 241 29.29 -20.68 -4.10
C VAL A 241 30.55 -20.85 -3.23
N GLU A 242 31.03 -19.77 -2.61
CA GLU A 242 32.25 -19.79 -1.79
C GLU A 242 32.15 -20.76 -0.59
N HIS A 243 30.97 -20.91 0.01
CA HIS A 243 30.77 -21.79 1.16
C HIS A 243 30.97 -23.28 0.86
N SER A 244 30.70 -23.74 -0.37
CA SER A 244 30.92 -25.13 -0.76
C SER A 244 31.49 -25.22 -2.17
N LYS A 245 32.71 -24.68 -2.32
CA LYS A 245 33.42 -24.57 -3.60
C LYS A 245 33.51 -25.89 -4.36
N GLU A 246 33.73 -27.01 -3.68
CA GLU A 246 33.91 -28.32 -4.32
C GLU A 246 32.67 -28.83 -5.07
N THR A 247 31.47 -28.57 -4.53
CA THR A 247 30.21 -29.09 -5.10
C THR A 247 29.43 -28.04 -5.90
N ARG A 248 29.62 -26.75 -5.60
CA ARG A 248 28.83 -25.65 -6.18
C ARG A 248 29.45 -25.02 -7.43
N MET A 249 30.76 -25.18 -7.65
CA MET A 249 31.46 -24.61 -8.82
C MET A 249 30.89 -25.09 -10.17
N GLN A 250 30.30 -26.29 -10.22
CA GLN A 250 29.66 -26.82 -11.44
C GLN A 250 28.41 -26.04 -11.86
N TYR A 251 27.75 -25.33 -10.94
CA TYR A 251 26.53 -24.56 -11.21
C TYR A 251 26.80 -23.08 -11.50
N LEU A 252 28.05 -22.63 -11.35
CA LEU A 252 28.40 -21.22 -11.48
C LEU A 252 28.08 -20.67 -12.87
N ASP A 253 28.33 -21.42 -13.94
CA ASP A 253 28.07 -20.96 -15.32
C ASP A 253 26.58 -20.76 -15.58
N GLU A 254 25.76 -21.69 -15.08
CA GLU A 254 24.30 -21.60 -15.19
C GLU A 254 23.78 -20.36 -14.44
N LEU A 255 24.30 -20.08 -13.25
CA LEU A 255 23.86 -18.94 -12.45
C LEU A 255 24.36 -17.60 -13.00
N LEU A 256 25.60 -17.53 -13.50
CA LEU A 256 26.14 -16.31 -14.11
C LEU A 256 25.42 -15.95 -15.41
N ALA A 257 24.95 -16.93 -16.19
CA ALA A 257 24.20 -16.69 -17.42
C ALA A 257 22.83 -16.00 -17.18
N GLU A 258 22.27 -16.13 -15.98
CA GLU A 258 21.00 -15.50 -15.59
C GLU A 258 21.18 -14.06 -15.06
N ILE A 259 22.42 -13.64 -14.76
CA ILE A 259 22.74 -12.29 -14.26
C ILE A 259 22.80 -11.30 -15.41
N ARG A 260 22.15 -10.15 -15.23
CA ARG A 260 22.13 -9.07 -16.22
C ARG A 260 23.28 -8.10 -15.96
N PHE A 261 24.49 -8.50 -16.35
CA PHE A 261 25.72 -7.70 -16.19
C PHE A 261 25.64 -6.23 -16.62
N PRO A 262 24.94 -5.85 -17.71
CA PRO A 262 24.75 -4.45 -18.09
C PRO A 262 24.12 -3.57 -16.99
N LEU A 263 23.37 -4.17 -16.06
CA LEU A 263 22.66 -3.51 -14.97
C LEU A 263 23.38 -3.62 -13.61
N VAL A 264 24.54 -4.26 -13.54
CA VAL A 264 25.35 -4.37 -12.31
C VAL A 264 26.07 -3.04 -12.06
N ASP A 265 26.17 -2.59 -10.81
CA ASP A 265 26.84 -1.34 -10.43
C ASP A 265 28.31 -1.27 -10.90
N GLU A 266 28.80 -0.08 -11.26
CA GLU A 266 30.15 0.10 -11.83
C GLU A 266 31.26 -0.31 -10.86
N GLU A 267 31.08 0.00 -9.58
CA GLU A 267 31.98 -0.41 -8.50
C GLU A 267 32.14 -1.93 -8.49
N ILE A 268 31.03 -2.66 -8.58
CA ILE A 268 31.04 -4.12 -8.56
C ILE A 268 31.70 -4.64 -9.83
N LEU A 269 31.33 -4.14 -11.01
CA LEU A 269 31.93 -4.52 -12.30
C LEU A 269 33.46 -4.39 -12.29
N SER A 270 34.00 -3.34 -11.68
CA SER A 270 35.45 -3.14 -11.57
C SER A 270 36.16 -4.18 -10.68
N THR A 271 35.46 -4.69 -9.66
CA THR A 271 36.01 -5.66 -8.70
C THR A 271 35.85 -7.12 -9.14
N ILE A 272 35.00 -7.40 -10.13
CA ILE A 272 34.74 -8.75 -10.64
C ILE A 272 36.03 -9.42 -11.16
N ASP A 273 36.89 -8.63 -11.81
CA ASP A 273 38.17 -9.09 -12.35
C ASP A 273 39.16 -9.60 -11.29
N ALA A 274 39.02 -9.12 -10.05
CA ALA A 274 39.91 -9.47 -8.94
C ALA A 274 39.37 -10.64 -8.09
N HIS A 275 38.19 -11.20 -8.40
CA HIS A 275 37.57 -12.21 -7.56
C HIS A 275 38.24 -13.59 -7.74
N PRO A 276 38.71 -14.27 -6.66
CA PRO A 276 39.43 -15.55 -6.74
C PRO A 276 38.67 -16.74 -7.36
N LEU A 277 37.37 -16.58 -7.59
CA LEU A 277 36.49 -17.62 -8.16
C LEU A 277 36.30 -17.43 -9.67
N LEU A 278 36.60 -16.23 -10.20
CA LEU A 278 36.38 -15.86 -11.60
C LEU A 278 37.69 -15.73 -12.38
N GLU A 279 38.84 -15.81 -11.71
CA GLU A 279 40.18 -15.72 -12.31
C GLU A 279 40.39 -16.74 -13.45
N HIS A 280 39.88 -17.97 -13.27
CA HIS A 280 39.96 -19.02 -14.30
C HIS A 280 38.96 -18.86 -15.45
N LYS A 281 37.91 -18.03 -15.31
CA LYS A 281 36.84 -17.81 -16.32
C LYS A 281 36.88 -16.41 -16.94
N ARG A 282 37.96 -15.67 -16.68
CA ARG A 282 38.14 -14.29 -17.13
C ARG A 282 37.98 -14.13 -18.65
N GLN A 283 38.42 -15.10 -19.44
CA GLN A 283 38.33 -15.04 -20.90
C GLN A 283 36.89 -15.08 -21.42
N GLU A 284 35.95 -15.71 -20.72
CA GLU A 284 34.55 -15.82 -21.12
C GLU A 284 33.69 -14.67 -20.58
N LEU A 285 34.05 -14.13 -19.42
CA LEU A 285 33.36 -13.01 -18.78
C LEU A 285 33.78 -11.65 -19.37
N PHE A 286 35.02 -11.52 -19.86
CA PHE A 286 35.54 -10.24 -20.38
C PHE A 286 34.69 -9.63 -21.52
N PRO A 287 34.23 -10.40 -22.53
CA PRO A 287 33.33 -9.88 -23.56
C PRO A 287 32.01 -9.36 -22.97
N ILE A 288 31.45 -10.08 -22.00
CA ILE A 288 30.18 -9.73 -21.34
C ILE A 288 30.33 -8.44 -20.51
N ILE A 289 31.43 -8.31 -19.77
CA ILE A 289 31.74 -7.11 -18.98
C ILE A 289 32.01 -5.92 -19.89
N TYR A 290 32.73 -6.13 -21.00
CA TYR A 290 32.99 -5.07 -21.98
C TYR A 290 31.70 -4.54 -22.62
N ASP A 291 30.79 -5.44 -23.01
CA ASP A 291 29.48 -5.06 -23.55
C ASP A 291 28.61 -4.36 -22.51
N ALA A 292 28.67 -4.79 -21.24
CA ALA A 292 28.01 -4.11 -20.12
C ALA A 292 28.53 -2.68 -19.91
N MET A 293 29.86 -2.48 -19.90
CA MET A 293 30.47 -1.15 -19.79
C MET A 293 30.12 -0.25 -20.99
N LYS A 294 30.09 -0.81 -22.20
CA LYS A 294 29.69 -0.09 -23.42
C LYS A 294 28.23 0.38 -23.35
N PHE A 295 27.32 -0.45 -22.84
CA PHE A 295 25.92 -0.09 -22.64
C PHE A 295 25.75 1.07 -21.65
N LYS A 296 26.51 1.06 -20.54
CA LYS A 296 26.47 2.17 -19.57
C LYS A 296 26.96 3.50 -20.16
N LEU A 297 27.97 3.45 -21.03
CA LEU A 297 28.48 4.63 -21.74
C LEU A 297 27.51 5.16 -22.80
N ASN A 298 26.68 4.30 -23.40
CA ASN A 298 25.69 4.70 -24.41
C ASN A 298 24.40 3.87 -24.31
N PRO A 299 23.43 4.31 -23.47
CA PRO A 299 22.16 3.61 -23.27
C PRO A 299 21.23 3.64 -24.50
N ASP A 300 21.38 4.65 -25.37
CA ASP A 300 20.47 4.92 -26.50
C ASP A 300 20.74 4.08 -27.76
N ALA A 301 21.67 3.12 -27.68
CA ALA A 301 21.97 2.20 -28.78
C ALA A 301 20.80 1.22 -29.02
N SER A 302 19.83 1.66 -29.83
CA SER A 302 18.52 1.03 -30.08
C SER A 302 18.51 -0.46 -30.47
N HIS A 303 19.62 -1.01 -30.97
CA HIS A 303 19.74 -2.43 -31.34
C HIS A 303 20.07 -3.34 -30.14
N ILE A 304 20.62 -2.80 -29.04
CA ILE A 304 21.01 -3.53 -27.83
C ILE A 304 19.86 -3.58 -26.82
N VAL A 305 19.05 -2.53 -26.77
CA VAL A 305 17.94 -2.33 -25.81
C VAL A 305 16.84 -3.41 -25.91
N ARG A 306 16.74 -4.14 -27.03
CA ARG A 306 15.73 -5.20 -27.22
C ARG A 306 16.10 -6.56 -26.60
N ASP A 307 17.35 -6.77 -26.22
CA ASP A 307 17.77 -8.01 -25.55
C ASP A 307 17.41 -7.95 -24.06
N TYR A 308 16.81 -9.02 -23.53
CA TYR A 308 16.36 -9.14 -22.15
C TYR A 308 17.48 -8.93 -21.11
N ARG A 309 18.74 -9.13 -21.52
CA ARG A 309 19.94 -8.93 -20.67
C ARG A 309 20.24 -7.46 -20.39
N TYR A 310 19.68 -6.54 -21.15
CA TYR A 310 19.88 -5.08 -21.02
C TYR A 310 18.64 -4.37 -20.45
N GLN A 311 17.61 -5.13 -20.11
CA GLN A 311 16.36 -4.61 -19.55
C GLN A 311 16.26 -4.94 -18.07
N GLU A 312 15.67 -4.08 -17.26
CA GLU A 312 15.39 -4.40 -15.86
C GLU A 312 14.40 -5.57 -15.74
N ARG A 313 14.42 -6.29 -14.62
CA ARG A 313 13.45 -7.36 -14.36
C ARG A 313 12.06 -6.75 -14.15
N GLU A 314 11.06 -7.24 -14.90
CA GLU A 314 9.65 -6.89 -14.66
C GLU A 314 9.19 -7.51 -13.34
N CYS A 315 9.38 -6.77 -12.26
CA CYS A 315 9.03 -7.19 -10.91
C CYS A 315 7.53 -7.01 -10.68
N ILE A 316 6.80 -8.10 -10.75
CA ILE A 316 5.35 -8.12 -10.54
C ILE A 316 5.05 -8.94 -9.27
N LEU A 317 4.52 -8.27 -8.24
CA LEU A 317 4.11 -8.94 -6.99
C LEU A 317 2.59 -8.87 -6.80
N GLU A 318 1.86 -9.89 -7.25
CA GLU A 318 0.39 -9.83 -7.18
C GLU A 318 -0.17 -10.09 -5.77
N SER A 319 0.57 -10.85 -4.96
CA SER A 319 0.10 -11.40 -3.68
C SER A 319 0.99 -11.04 -2.49
N TYR A 320 1.95 -10.13 -2.65
CA TYR A 320 2.90 -9.76 -1.59
C TYR A 320 3.12 -8.25 -1.51
N ILE A 321 3.27 -7.75 -0.28
CA ILE A 321 3.62 -6.36 0.04
C ILE A 321 4.95 -6.41 0.80
N PRO A 322 6.02 -5.82 0.26
CA PRO A 322 7.31 -5.77 0.95
C PRO A 322 7.23 -5.04 2.30
N LYS A 323 7.98 -5.51 3.30
CA LYS A 323 8.14 -4.81 4.57
C LYS A 323 8.72 -3.40 4.38
N GLY A 324 8.22 -2.47 5.19
CA GLY A 324 8.66 -1.07 5.15
C GLY A 324 8.16 -0.29 3.93
N PHE A 325 7.19 -0.82 3.17
CA PHE A 325 6.53 -0.10 2.08
C PHE A 325 5.51 0.93 2.62
N ASP A 326 5.98 1.85 3.46
CA ASP A 326 5.20 3.01 3.94
C ASP A 326 5.65 4.25 3.18
N ILE A 327 4.97 4.53 2.07
CA ILE A 327 5.32 5.65 1.19
C ILE A 327 4.45 6.84 1.55
N LYS A 328 5.05 7.87 2.15
CA LYS A 328 4.38 9.12 2.47
C LYS A 328 5.20 10.33 2.00
N PHE A 329 4.65 11.08 1.06
CA PHE A 329 5.18 12.36 0.64
C PHE A 329 4.55 13.50 1.44
N THR A 330 5.37 14.46 1.82
CA THR A 330 4.98 15.65 2.59
C THR A 330 5.55 16.91 1.95
N THR A 331 5.32 18.07 2.55
CA THR A 331 5.91 19.35 2.14
C THR A 331 7.42 19.45 2.39
N LEU A 332 8.07 18.40 2.92
CA LEU A 332 9.49 18.40 3.31
C LEU A 332 9.80 19.53 4.33
N GLY A 333 8.82 19.86 5.17
CA GLY A 333 8.93 20.94 6.16
C GLY A 333 8.85 22.36 5.59
N GLN A 334 8.76 22.53 4.27
CA GLN A 334 8.59 23.83 3.63
C GLN A 334 7.22 24.43 3.97
N LYS A 335 7.19 25.75 4.17
CA LYS A 335 5.98 26.55 4.36
C LYS A 335 5.91 27.74 3.41
N GLY A 336 4.69 28.20 3.12
CA GLY A 336 4.38 29.38 2.33
C GLY A 336 4.23 29.11 0.83
N ARG A 337 4.46 30.16 0.03
CA ARG A 337 4.20 30.20 -1.42
C ARG A 337 5.05 29.25 -2.26
N THR A 338 6.31 29.05 -1.89
CA THR A 338 7.30 28.36 -2.73
C THR A 338 7.48 26.90 -2.32
N GLY A 339 7.73 26.02 -3.28
CA GLY A 339 8.01 24.62 -3.01
C GLY A 339 9.34 24.39 -2.29
N PRO A 340 9.55 23.20 -1.72
CA PRO A 340 10.79 22.84 -1.04
C PRO A 340 11.99 22.92 -2.00
N LEU A 341 13.17 23.20 -1.45
CA LEU A 341 14.43 23.27 -2.20
C LEU A 341 15.38 22.09 -1.90
N THR A 342 15.16 21.39 -0.79
CA THR A 342 15.97 20.25 -0.37
C THR A 342 15.10 19.15 0.22
N ILE A 343 15.55 17.89 0.10
CA ILE A 343 14.88 16.72 0.70
C ILE A 343 15.35 16.47 2.13
N GLY A 344 16.61 16.80 2.45
CA GLY A 344 17.17 16.57 3.79
C GLY A 344 17.08 15.11 4.22
N ASN A 345 16.80 14.89 5.50
CA ASN A 345 16.65 13.55 6.11
C ASN A 345 15.18 13.09 6.21
N HIS A 346 14.24 13.79 5.55
CA HIS A 346 12.80 13.54 5.69
C HIS A 346 12.40 12.11 5.26
N TYR A 347 13.18 11.47 4.40
CA TYR A 347 12.90 10.13 3.86
C TYR A 347 13.88 9.03 4.28
N ASP A 348 14.82 9.32 5.18
CA ASP A 348 15.86 8.35 5.60
C ASP A 348 15.29 7.09 6.27
N HIS A 349 14.09 7.20 6.84
CA HIS A 349 13.39 6.11 7.51
C HIS A 349 12.76 5.08 6.54
N CYS A 350 12.67 5.39 5.25
CA CYS A 350 12.00 4.55 4.25
C CYS A 350 12.96 4.20 3.11
N LYS A 351 13.39 2.93 3.03
CA LYS A 351 14.33 2.45 2.00
C LYS A 351 13.84 2.64 0.55
N PHE A 352 12.53 2.76 0.36
CA PHE A 352 11.91 2.99 -0.94
C PHE A 352 11.89 4.47 -1.36
N LEU A 353 12.21 5.39 -0.44
CA LEU A 353 12.26 6.83 -0.68
C LEU A 353 13.67 7.40 -0.53
N LYS A 354 14.45 6.90 0.43
CA LYS A 354 15.82 7.34 0.69
C LYS A 354 16.68 7.24 -0.57
N ASP A 355 17.26 8.37 -0.98
CA ASP A 355 18.08 8.51 -2.20
C ASP A 355 17.38 8.08 -3.50
N LYS A 356 16.04 7.91 -3.49
CA LYS A 356 15.21 7.51 -4.64
C LYS A 356 14.24 8.60 -5.11
N VAL A 357 14.13 9.71 -4.36
CA VAL A 357 13.29 10.86 -4.72
C VAL A 357 14.18 11.97 -5.25
N LYS A 358 13.78 12.57 -6.38
CA LYS A 358 14.40 13.79 -6.92
C LYS A 358 13.49 14.98 -6.71
N LEU A 359 14.07 16.16 -6.51
CA LEU A 359 13.32 17.40 -6.36
C LEU A 359 13.52 18.30 -7.57
N VAL A 360 12.44 18.64 -8.27
CA VAL A 360 12.45 19.45 -9.50
C VAL A 360 11.41 20.55 -9.37
N GLY A 361 11.87 21.79 -9.20
CA GLY A 361 10.97 22.96 -9.06
C GLY A 361 9.97 22.82 -7.91
N GLY A 362 10.39 22.27 -6.76
CA GLY A 362 9.54 22.01 -5.60
C GLY A 362 8.65 20.77 -5.70
N LYS A 363 8.62 20.09 -6.86
CA LYS A 363 7.93 18.83 -7.07
C LYS A 363 8.86 17.65 -6.78
N GLN A 364 8.29 16.59 -6.24
CA GLN A 364 8.97 15.37 -5.86
C GLN A 364 8.73 14.32 -6.93
N GLU A 365 9.81 13.89 -7.58
CA GLU A 365 9.81 12.87 -8.62
C GLU A 365 10.24 11.54 -8.03
N TRP A 366 9.38 10.53 -8.16
CA TRP A 366 9.61 9.20 -7.61
C TRP A 366 9.22 8.12 -8.61
N VAL A 367 10.12 7.16 -8.81
CA VAL A 367 9.92 6.05 -9.75
C VAL A 367 9.31 4.87 -9.01
N ILE A 368 8.25 4.28 -9.59
CA ILE A 368 7.62 3.08 -9.04
C ILE A 368 8.62 1.93 -9.05
N PRO A 369 8.97 1.34 -7.89
CA PRO A 369 10.00 0.31 -7.83
C PRO A 369 9.48 -1.07 -8.25
N ILE A 370 8.17 -1.30 -8.19
CA ILE A 370 7.56 -2.63 -8.35
C ILE A 370 6.23 -2.49 -9.10
N THR A 371 6.00 -3.26 -10.16
CA THR A 371 4.69 -3.26 -10.84
C THR A 371 3.62 -3.83 -9.93
N GLY A 372 2.47 -3.17 -9.80
CA GLY A 372 1.35 -3.67 -9.01
C GLY A 372 0.21 -2.67 -8.85
N TYR A 373 -0.68 -2.97 -7.91
CA TYR A 373 -1.81 -2.11 -7.57
C TYR A 373 -1.48 -1.24 -6.37
N TYR A 374 -1.84 0.02 -6.47
CA TYR A 374 -1.50 1.06 -5.51
C TYR A 374 -2.74 1.87 -5.15
N ARG A 375 -3.06 1.92 -3.86
CA ARG A 375 -4.03 2.88 -3.34
C ARG A 375 -3.28 4.16 -2.98
N ILE A 376 -3.55 5.22 -3.75
CA ILE A 376 -3.01 6.55 -3.52
C ILE A 376 -4.05 7.36 -2.75
N ILE A 377 -3.63 7.97 -1.66
CA ILE A 377 -4.44 8.89 -0.84
C ILE A 377 -3.75 10.24 -0.88
N ALA A 378 -4.44 11.27 -1.37
CA ALA A 378 -3.94 12.63 -1.43
C ALA A 378 -4.83 13.55 -0.57
N ALA A 379 -4.21 14.48 0.14
CA ALA A 379 -4.92 15.54 0.87
C ALA A 379 -4.38 16.91 0.44
N GLY A 380 -5.28 17.84 0.11
CA GLY A 380 -4.93 19.23 -0.16
C GLY A 380 -4.72 20.00 1.14
N ALA A 381 -4.02 21.13 1.08
CA ALA A 381 -3.75 21.92 2.27
C ALA A 381 -4.91 22.86 2.61
N ARG A 382 -5.06 23.23 3.89
CA ARG A 382 -6.04 24.25 4.28
C ARG A 382 -5.65 25.66 3.84
N GLY A 383 -6.63 26.56 3.82
CA GLY A 383 -6.42 27.99 3.71
C GLY A 383 -5.76 28.60 4.95
N GLY A 384 -5.38 29.86 4.84
CA GLY A 384 -4.88 30.68 5.93
C GLY A 384 -6.00 31.30 6.75
N LYS A 385 -5.75 31.52 8.03
CA LYS A 385 -6.67 32.13 8.98
C LYS A 385 -6.74 33.64 8.84
N ASN A 386 -7.83 34.21 9.33
CA ASN A 386 -7.89 35.61 9.69
C ASN A 386 -7.70 35.74 11.21
N THR A 387 -6.60 36.34 11.66
CA THR A 387 -6.33 36.46 13.10
C THR A 387 -7.13 37.56 13.80
N TYR A 388 -7.78 38.45 13.04
CA TYR A 388 -8.60 39.55 13.56
C TYR A 388 -10.05 39.15 13.84
N SER A 389 -10.46 37.93 13.49
CA SER A 389 -11.78 37.42 13.82
C SER A 389 -11.77 35.93 14.12
N GLY A 390 -12.40 35.53 15.23
CA GLY A 390 -12.49 34.13 15.66
C GLY A 390 -13.74 33.38 15.20
N SER A 391 -14.68 34.06 14.53
CA SER A 391 -15.98 33.50 14.14
C SER A 391 -16.05 33.03 12.69
N GLN A 392 -15.11 33.42 11.84
CA GLN A 392 -14.96 32.93 10.46
C GLN A 392 -13.72 32.07 10.39
N ARG A 393 -13.85 30.94 9.70
CA ARG A 393 -12.77 29.98 9.53
C ARG A 393 -12.32 29.94 8.08
N GLU A 394 -11.09 29.55 7.89
CA GLU A 394 -10.53 29.11 6.62
C GLU A 394 -11.24 27.84 6.14
N GLY A 395 -11.21 27.60 4.83
CA GLY A 395 -11.59 26.31 4.27
C GLY A 395 -10.48 25.29 4.48
N TYR A 396 -10.85 24.03 4.69
CA TYR A 396 -9.93 22.91 4.78
C TYR A 396 -9.73 22.26 3.42
N GLY A 397 -8.62 21.55 3.22
CA GLY A 397 -8.38 20.82 1.98
C GLY A 397 -9.26 19.56 1.90
N ALA A 398 -9.55 19.09 0.69
CA ALA A 398 -10.17 17.80 0.48
C ALA A 398 -9.16 16.67 0.68
N ARG A 399 -9.66 15.48 1.04
CA ARG A 399 -8.91 14.22 0.98
C ARG A 399 -9.59 13.28 -0.01
N VAL A 400 -8.83 12.82 -1.00
CA VAL A 400 -9.31 11.88 -2.01
C VAL A 400 -8.40 10.66 -2.10
N SER A 401 -8.97 9.53 -2.48
CA SER A 401 -8.19 8.30 -2.69
C SER A 401 -8.73 7.46 -3.83
N GLY A 402 -7.84 6.75 -4.49
CA GLY A 402 -8.18 5.82 -5.58
C GLY A 402 -7.14 4.72 -5.71
N THR A 403 -7.52 3.64 -6.37
CA THR A 403 -6.66 2.50 -6.66
C THR A 403 -6.24 2.51 -8.13
N PHE A 404 -4.95 2.34 -8.36
CA PHE A 404 -4.31 2.45 -9.66
C PHE A 404 -3.42 1.24 -9.92
N HIS A 405 -3.36 0.79 -11.17
CA HIS A 405 -2.36 -0.15 -11.61
C HIS A 405 -1.15 0.63 -12.14
N LEU A 406 -0.01 0.52 -11.46
CA LEU A 406 1.22 1.21 -11.83
C LEU A 406 2.31 0.20 -12.17
N ARG A 407 3.06 0.49 -13.22
CA ARG A 407 4.18 -0.34 -13.67
C ARG A 407 5.49 0.16 -13.06
N ARG A 408 6.40 -0.76 -12.73
CA ARG A 408 7.78 -0.43 -12.39
C ARG A 408 8.37 0.49 -13.46
N GLY A 409 9.16 1.47 -13.04
CA GLY A 409 9.73 2.47 -13.95
C GLY A 409 8.81 3.64 -14.26
N THR A 410 7.52 3.58 -13.92
CA THR A 410 6.62 4.73 -14.05
C THR A 410 7.09 5.85 -13.13
N LEU A 411 7.37 7.03 -13.70
CA LEU A 411 7.72 8.23 -12.96
C LEU A 411 6.46 8.93 -12.46
N LEU A 412 6.29 9.02 -11.13
CA LEU A 412 5.29 9.88 -10.52
C LEU A 412 5.90 11.26 -10.26
N THR A 413 5.23 12.32 -10.71
CA THR A 413 5.51 13.69 -10.32
C THR A 413 4.51 14.12 -9.26
N ILE A 414 5.00 14.44 -8.07
CA ILE A 414 4.18 14.69 -6.88
C ILE A 414 4.42 16.13 -6.40
N LEU A 415 3.35 16.91 -6.27
CA LEU A 415 3.38 18.23 -5.65
C LEU A 415 2.51 18.18 -4.40
N VAL A 416 3.09 18.44 -3.24
CA VAL A 416 2.37 18.45 -1.97
C VAL A 416 2.01 19.88 -1.59
N GLY A 417 0.71 20.15 -1.43
CA GLY A 417 0.19 21.47 -1.11
C GLY A 417 0.65 21.94 0.28
N GLN A 418 0.90 23.24 0.41
CA GLN A 418 1.23 23.91 1.66
C GLN A 418 0.05 24.78 2.12
N CYS A 419 -0.11 24.97 3.43
CA CYS A 419 -1.14 25.86 3.97
C CYS A 419 -0.98 27.28 3.41
N GLY A 420 -2.12 27.94 3.19
CA GLY A 420 -2.13 29.38 2.97
C GLY A 420 -1.59 30.12 4.19
N ASP A 421 -0.90 31.24 3.97
CA ASP A 421 -0.41 32.06 5.08
C ASP A 421 -1.60 32.65 5.85
N ASP A 422 -1.48 32.66 7.18
CA ASP A 422 -2.42 33.38 8.04
C ASP A 422 -2.25 34.90 7.83
N CYS A 423 -3.35 35.65 7.89
CA CYS A 423 -3.29 37.11 7.89
C CYS A 423 -2.79 37.59 9.26
N LEU A 424 -1.50 37.92 9.33
CA LEU A 424 -0.83 38.41 10.54
C LEU A 424 -0.60 39.93 10.53
N ASN A 425 -0.61 40.56 9.35
CA ASN A 425 -0.32 41.98 9.16
C ASN A 425 -1.42 42.64 8.29
N GLY A 426 -2.08 43.65 8.85
CA GLY A 426 -3.09 44.45 8.16
C GLY A 426 -3.99 45.20 9.13
N SER A 427 -4.80 46.14 8.64
CA SER A 427 -5.97 46.61 9.40
C SER A 427 -7.01 45.49 9.50
N SER A 428 -8.15 45.73 10.15
CA SER A 428 -9.23 44.74 10.29
C SER A 428 -9.67 44.11 8.97
N CYS A 429 -9.30 44.71 7.85
CA CYS A 429 -9.74 44.35 6.53
C CYS A 429 -8.94 43.23 5.83
N GLY A 430 -7.91 42.64 6.44
CA GLY A 430 -7.12 41.56 5.84
C GLY A 430 -7.82 40.19 5.84
N ALA A 431 -7.51 39.36 4.83
CA ALA A 431 -7.97 37.97 4.67
C ALA A 431 -6.79 36.98 4.57
N GLY A 432 -7.05 35.69 4.85
CA GLY A 432 -6.06 34.63 4.74
C GLY A 432 -5.80 34.19 3.29
N GLY A 433 -4.63 33.60 3.02
CA GLY A 433 -4.28 33.08 1.70
C GLY A 433 -4.95 31.75 1.41
N GLY A 434 -5.09 31.39 0.13
CA GLY A 434 -5.59 30.07 -0.27
C GLY A 434 -4.59 28.95 0.04
N GLY A 435 -5.08 27.78 0.41
CA GLY A 435 -4.28 26.56 0.58
C GLY A 435 -3.91 25.94 -0.76
N GLY A 436 -2.76 25.29 -0.82
CA GLY A 436 -2.33 24.59 -2.03
C GLY A 436 -3.05 23.26 -2.28
N GLY A 437 -3.29 22.96 -3.55
CA GLY A 437 -3.69 21.62 -3.97
C GLY A 437 -2.52 20.64 -3.89
N THR A 438 -2.84 19.35 -3.73
CA THR A 438 -1.86 18.25 -3.77
C THR A 438 -2.09 17.42 -5.02
N PHE A 439 -1.04 17.18 -5.79
CA PHE A 439 -1.10 16.61 -7.13
C PHE A 439 -0.22 15.38 -7.25
N VAL A 440 -0.73 14.34 -7.90
CA VAL A 440 0.06 13.19 -8.38
C VAL A 440 -0.21 13.05 -9.87
N ALA A 441 0.84 13.10 -10.67
CA ALA A 441 0.78 13.08 -12.13
C ALA A 441 1.74 12.04 -12.71
N VAL A 442 1.40 11.55 -13.90
CA VAL A 442 2.24 10.71 -14.76
C VAL A 442 2.23 11.31 -16.15
N ASN A 443 3.42 11.46 -16.76
CA ASN A 443 3.57 11.99 -18.12
C ASN A 443 2.86 13.35 -18.34
N GLY A 444 2.86 14.21 -17.30
CA GLY A 444 2.22 15.52 -17.36
C GLY A 444 0.70 15.53 -17.24
N GLU A 445 0.05 14.37 -17.02
CA GLU A 445 -1.40 14.26 -16.82
C GLU A 445 -1.73 13.83 -15.37
N PRO A 446 -2.85 14.30 -14.79
CA PRO A 446 -3.20 13.99 -13.41
C PRO A 446 -3.68 12.54 -13.25
N LEU A 447 -3.19 11.89 -12.20
CA LEU A 447 -3.74 10.64 -11.67
C LEU A 447 -4.77 10.94 -10.58
N ILE A 448 -4.36 11.75 -9.61
CA ILE A 448 -5.20 12.17 -8.49
C ILE A 448 -4.76 13.55 -8.03
N VAL A 449 -5.74 14.40 -7.73
CA VAL A 449 -5.55 15.76 -7.23
C VAL A 449 -6.50 15.98 -6.07
N ALA A 450 -5.96 16.39 -4.93
CA ALA A 450 -6.74 16.80 -3.77
C ALA A 450 -6.76 18.31 -3.67
N ALA A 451 -7.96 18.89 -3.68
CA ALA A 451 -8.18 20.32 -3.61
C ALA A 451 -7.73 20.93 -2.27
N GLY A 452 -7.09 22.09 -2.31
CA GLY A 452 -6.84 22.94 -1.15
C GLY A 452 -8.06 23.77 -0.77
N GLY A 453 -8.10 24.23 0.47
CA GLY A 453 -9.17 25.10 0.99
C GLY A 453 -8.88 26.58 0.71
N SER A 454 -9.93 27.39 0.60
CA SER A 454 -9.80 28.83 0.45
C SER A 454 -9.42 29.51 1.77
N GLY A 455 -8.75 30.65 1.70
CA GLY A 455 -8.42 31.44 2.88
C GLY A 455 -9.65 31.98 3.61
N ALA A 456 -9.51 32.29 4.89
CA ALA A 456 -10.55 32.97 5.66
C ALA A 456 -10.77 34.39 5.12
N ASN A 457 -12.03 34.81 5.04
CA ASN A 457 -12.39 36.16 4.59
C ASN A 457 -12.10 37.25 5.64
N TRP A 458 -12.12 38.53 5.24
CA TRP A 458 -12.02 39.66 6.18
C TRP A 458 -13.20 39.69 7.18
N TYR A 459 -12.98 40.33 8.33
CA TYR A 459 -13.84 40.29 9.51
C TYR A 459 -15.32 40.69 9.32
N SER A 460 -15.67 41.41 8.24
CA SER A 460 -17.07 41.80 7.98
C SER A 460 -17.91 40.64 7.43
N TRP A 461 -17.28 39.56 6.97
CA TRP A 461 -17.98 38.34 6.55
C TRP A 461 -18.52 37.61 7.76
N LYS A 462 -19.62 36.88 7.58
CA LYS A 462 -20.24 36.04 8.61
C LYS A 462 -20.15 34.55 8.29
N VAL A 463 -19.40 34.20 7.25
CA VAL A 463 -19.26 32.83 6.74
C VAL A 463 -17.79 32.45 6.57
N ALA A 464 -17.52 31.15 6.65
CA ALA A 464 -16.20 30.57 6.44
C ALA A 464 -15.78 30.61 4.96
N GLY A 465 -14.48 30.52 4.71
CA GLY A 465 -13.93 30.29 3.38
C GLY A 465 -14.39 28.93 2.84
N PRO A 466 -14.66 28.80 1.52
CA PRO A 466 -15.01 27.52 0.93
C PRO A 466 -13.91 26.46 1.13
N GLY A 467 -14.30 25.25 1.54
CA GLY A 467 -13.41 24.09 1.59
C GLY A 467 -13.04 23.55 0.21
N GLY A 468 -12.02 22.70 0.17
CA GLY A 468 -11.70 21.90 -1.00
C GLY A 468 -12.84 20.93 -1.29
N ARG A 469 -13.27 20.86 -2.54
CA ARG A 469 -14.38 20.03 -3.00
C ARG A 469 -13.91 18.64 -3.42
N GLY A 470 -14.85 17.70 -3.45
CA GLY A 470 -14.66 16.35 -3.98
C GLY A 470 -14.46 16.30 -5.50
N CYS A 471 -14.50 15.09 -6.04
CA CYS A 471 -14.35 14.79 -7.44
C CYS A 471 -15.69 15.03 -8.16
N HIS A 472 -15.65 15.80 -9.24
CA HIS A 472 -16.81 16.07 -10.10
C HIS A 472 -16.47 15.68 -11.55
N PRO A 473 -16.55 14.39 -11.92
CA PRO A 473 -16.12 13.90 -13.23
C PRO A 473 -16.78 14.62 -14.41
N GLU A 474 -18.04 15.02 -14.26
CA GLU A 474 -18.81 15.80 -15.23
C GLU A 474 -18.21 17.19 -15.49
N LEU A 475 -17.43 17.73 -14.55
CA LEU A 475 -16.79 19.04 -14.65
C LEU A 475 -15.35 18.96 -15.17
N TYR A 476 -14.73 17.78 -15.22
CA TYR A 476 -13.31 17.65 -15.56
C TYR A 476 -12.99 18.29 -16.92
N SER A 477 -13.67 17.86 -17.98
CA SER A 477 -13.46 18.43 -19.32
C SER A 477 -13.98 19.87 -19.43
N ALA A 478 -15.10 20.18 -18.80
CA ALA A 478 -15.74 21.49 -18.90
C ALA A 478 -14.92 22.61 -18.25
N ARG A 479 -14.17 22.31 -17.18
CA ARG A 479 -13.40 23.30 -16.42
C ARG A 479 -11.88 23.15 -16.55
N LYS A 480 -11.39 22.15 -17.30
CA LYS A 480 -9.97 21.89 -17.56
C LYS A 480 -9.19 23.16 -17.91
N ASP A 481 -9.72 23.93 -18.86
CA ASP A 481 -9.09 25.12 -19.43
C ASP A 481 -9.61 26.44 -18.87
N THR A 482 -10.33 26.39 -17.74
CA THR A 482 -10.90 27.59 -17.12
C THR A 482 -10.04 28.04 -15.95
N SER A 483 -9.51 29.27 -16.02
CA SER A 483 -8.88 29.91 -14.87
C SER A 483 -9.90 30.21 -13.79
N ALA A 484 -9.57 29.89 -12.53
CA ALA A 484 -10.39 30.29 -11.41
C ALA A 484 -10.46 31.82 -11.33
N LYS A 485 -11.65 32.35 -11.11
CA LYS A 485 -11.88 33.80 -11.10
C LYS A 485 -11.26 34.43 -9.85
N GLY A 486 -10.54 35.54 -10.06
CA GLY A 486 -10.13 36.47 -9.03
C GLY A 486 -11.09 37.66 -8.97
N ASP A 487 -11.07 38.37 -7.86
CA ASP A 487 -11.77 39.64 -7.67
C ASP A 487 -10.88 40.50 -6.77
N ARG A 488 -11.27 40.81 -5.55
CA ARG A 488 -10.35 41.41 -4.57
C ARG A 488 -9.37 40.39 -3.98
N GLY A 489 -9.72 39.11 -3.95
CA GLY A 489 -8.80 37.99 -3.71
C GLY A 489 -8.34 37.34 -5.04
N GLY A 490 -7.19 36.67 -5.01
CA GLY A 490 -6.66 35.92 -6.15
C GLY A 490 -7.35 34.56 -6.28
N GLY A 491 -7.61 34.13 -7.51
CA GLY A 491 -8.08 32.78 -7.79
C GLY A 491 -6.99 31.74 -7.52
N GLY A 492 -7.41 30.51 -7.21
CA GLY A 492 -6.50 29.38 -7.09
C GLY A 492 -5.99 28.86 -8.45
N GLY A 493 -4.79 28.31 -8.46
CA GLY A 493 -4.21 27.58 -9.58
C GLY A 493 -4.84 26.19 -9.72
N GLY A 494 -5.16 25.82 -10.96
CA GLY A 494 -5.61 24.49 -11.34
C GLY A 494 -4.45 23.53 -11.67
N PHE A 495 -4.78 22.39 -12.28
CA PHE A 495 -3.77 21.53 -12.89
C PHE A 495 -3.16 22.19 -14.14
N TYR A 496 -4.02 22.67 -15.05
CA TYR A 496 -3.61 23.18 -16.37
C TYR A 496 -3.54 24.71 -16.47
N LYS A 497 -4.33 25.44 -15.67
CA LYS A 497 -4.48 26.90 -15.77
C LYS A 497 -4.18 27.59 -14.45
N ASP A 498 -3.43 28.68 -14.53
CA ASP A 498 -3.20 29.57 -13.40
C ASP A 498 -4.53 30.19 -12.95
N GLY A 499 -4.61 30.52 -11.66
CA GLY A 499 -5.69 31.34 -11.13
C GLY A 499 -5.60 32.77 -11.64
N SER A 500 -6.75 33.41 -11.83
CA SER A 500 -6.77 34.81 -12.23
C SER A 500 -6.29 35.70 -11.09
N ASN A 501 -5.57 36.78 -11.42
CA ASN A 501 -5.20 37.80 -10.46
C ASN A 501 -6.43 38.47 -9.88
N GLY A 502 -6.29 38.96 -8.65
CA GLY A 502 -7.24 39.91 -8.09
C GLY A 502 -6.83 41.36 -8.32
N ASP A 503 -7.58 42.31 -7.77
CA ASP A 503 -7.40 43.75 -7.92
C ASP A 503 -5.98 44.21 -7.58
N GLN A 504 -5.44 43.67 -6.48
CA GLN A 504 -4.14 44.04 -5.93
C GLN A 504 -3.33 42.83 -5.44
N CYS A 505 -3.75 41.62 -5.81
CA CYS A 505 -3.12 40.38 -5.42
C CYS A 505 -3.02 39.43 -6.62
N VAL A 506 -2.18 38.41 -6.50
CA VAL A 506 -1.86 37.50 -7.61
C VAL A 506 -2.52 36.15 -7.36
N GLY A 507 -3.05 35.55 -8.43
CA GLY A 507 -3.62 34.19 -8.39
C GLY A 507 -2.52 33.12 -8.26
N GLY A 508 -2.90 31.94 -7.79
CA GLY A 508 -1.96 30.82 -7.68
C GLY A 508 -1.55 30.28 -9.05
N LYS A 509 -0.30 29.83 -9.18
CA LYS A 509 0.19 29.14 -10.37
C LYS A 509 -0.31 27.71 -10.43
N SER A 510 -0.57 27.25 -11.64
CA SER A 510 -1.00 25.87 -11.90
C SER A 510 0.10 24.85 -11.65
N PHE A 511 -0.28 23.58 -11.54
CA PHE A 511 0.68 22.48 -11.50
C PHE A 511 1.66 22.53 -12.67
N LEU A 512 1.18 22.74 -13.90
CA LEU A 512 2.05 22.84 -15.09
C LEU A 512 3.04 24.02 -15.01
N ASN A 513 2.64 25.13 -14.38
CA ASN A 513 3.47 26.32 -14.21
C ASN A 513 4.20 26.37 -12.85
N GLY A 514 4.48 25.21 -12.25
CA GLY A 514 5.32 25.09 -11.06
C GLY A 514 4.58 25.15 -9.72
N GLY A 515 3.28 25.50 -9.70
CA GLY A 515 2.44 25.43 -8.50
C GLY A 515 2.74 26.49 -7.43
N GLU A 516 3.49 27.55 -7.76
CA GLU A 516 3.76 28.64 -6.84
C GLU A 516 2.46 29.31 -6.33
N GLY A 517 2.36 29.55 -5.02
CA GLY A 517 1.24 30.29 -4.44
C GLY A 517 1.20 31.77 -4.86
N GLY A 518 0.05 32.40 -4.76
CA GLY A 518 -0.16 33.82 -5.10
C GLY A 518 0.41 34.78 -4.06
N THR A 519 0.66 36.03 -4.46
CA THR A 519 1.09 37.12 -3.56
C THR A 519 -0.12 37.95 -3.10
N PHE A 520 -0.15 38.34 -1.83
CA PHE A 520 -1.17 39.27 -1.31
C PHE A 520 -0.90 40.72 -1.73
N SER A 521 -1.84 41.61 -1.42
CA SER A 521 -1.67 43.06 -1.63
C SER A 521 -0.69 43.69 -0.66
N ASN A 522 0.06 44.70 -1.12
CA ASN A 522 1.08 45.42 -0.33
C ASN A 522 0.54 46.10 0.95
N SER A 523 -0.78 46.16 1.18
CA SER A 523 -1.40 46.81 2.34
C SER A 523 -1.95 45.86 3.41
N CYS A 524 -2.58 44.75 3.01
CA CYS A 524 -3.23 43.77 3.90
C CYS A 524 -3.50 42.47 3.14
N GLY A 525 -3.53 41.34 3.87
CA GLY A 525 -3.78 40.01 3.30
C GLY A 525 -2.69 39.01 3.68
N ALA A 526 -2.61 37.90 2.94
CA ALA A 526 -1.65 36.84 3.14
C ALA A 526 -1.41 36.03 1.85
N ASN A 527 -0.20 35.48 1.70
CA ASN A 527 0.16 34.73 0.50
C ASN A 527 -0.61 33.41 0.43
N GLY A 528 -0.88 32.97 -0.79
CA GLY A 528 -1.34 31.60 -1.01
C GLY A 528 -0.21 30.59 -0.78
N GLY A 529 -0.58 29.39 -0.38
CA GLY A 529 0.34 28.27 -0.21
C GLY A 529 0.79 27.68 -1.56
N PHE A 530 1.99 27.11 -1.57
CA PHE A 530 2.47 26.29 -2.69
C PHE A 530 1.49 25.15 -3.00
N GLY A 531 1.34 24.79 -4.27
CA GLY A 531 0.22 24.02 -4.79
C GLY A 531 -0.87 24.90 -5.41
N GLY A 532 -0.56 26.17 -5.70
CA GLY A 532 -1.46 27.08 -6.40
C GLY A 532 -2.51 27.75 -5.52
N GLY A 533 -2.30 27.92 -4.22
CA GLY A 533 -3.19 28.78 -3.43
C GLY A 533 -3.14 30.22 -3.92
N GLY A 534 -4.28 30.92 -4.00
CA GLY A 534 -4.36 32.34 -4.36
C GLY A 534 -3.89 33.26 -3.23
N GLY A 535 -3.31 34.42 -3.57
CA GLY A 535 -3.07 35.48 -2.59
C GLY A 535 -4.36 36.20 -2.23
N SER A 536 -4.39 36.90 -1.09
CA SER A 536 -5.60 37.57 -0.60
C SER A 536 -5.45 39.10 -0.47
N LEU A 537 -6.59 39.76 -0.23
CA LEU A 537 -6.68 41.16 0.20
C LEU A 537 -7.80 41.28 1.25
N TYR A 538 -9.06 41.52 0.82
CA TYR A 538 -10.25 41.56 1.67
C TYR A 538 -11.00 40.22 1.66
N GLU A 539 -10.89 39.48 0.57
CA GLU A 539 -11.49 38.17 0.38
C GLU A 539 -10.38 37.11 0.42
N GLY A 540 -10.74 35.94 0.96
CA GLY A 540 -9.81 34.82 1.06
C GLY A 540 -9.31 34.41 -0.32
N GLY A 541 -8.03 34.10 -0.42
CA GLY A 541 -7.47 33.56 -1.66
C GLY A 541 -8.10 32.20 -1.97
N GLY A 542 -8.39 31.92 -3.25
CA GLY A 542 -8.94 30.64 -3.67
C GLY A 542 -7.95 29.48 -3.46
N GLY A 543 -8.43 28.32 -3.05
CA GLY A 543 -7.59 27.12 -2.90
C GLY A 543 -7.05 26.59 -4.24
N GLY A 544 -5.90 25.92 -4.26
CA GLY A 544 -5.40 25.21 -5.45
C GLY A 544 -6.10 23.87 -5.67
N GLY A 545 -6.12 23.34 -6.89
CA GLY A 545 -6.78 22.04 -7.15
C GLY A 545 -6.68 21.58 -8.59
N TYR A 546 -7.50 20.61 -9.00
CA TYR A 546 -7.61 20.24 -10.43
C TYR A 546 -8.16 21.42 -11.23
N CYS A 547 -9.22 22.02 -10.71
CA CYS A 547 -9.62 23.40 -11.00
C CYS A 547 -9.42 24.20 -9.72
N GLY A 548 -8.77 25.36 -9.81
CA GLY A 548 -8.58 26.22 -8.65
C GLY A 548 -9.91 26.78 -8.14
N GLY A 549 -9.92 27.12 -6.86
CA GLY A 549 -11.03 27.76 -6.17
C GLY A 549 -11.19 29.21 -6.61
N ILE A 550 -12.44 29.64 -6.69
CA ILE A 550 -12.83 30.99 -7.07
C ILE A 550 -12.75 31.89 -5.84
N CYS A 551 -12.29 33.12 -6.02
CA CYS A 551 -12.49 34.17 -5.02
C CYS A 551 -13.98 34.48 -4.90
N VAL A 552 -14.50 34.45 -3.68
CA VAL A 552 -15.90 34.79 -3.43
C VAL A 552 -16.16 36.24 -3.80
N LEU A 553 -17.37 36.54 -4.28
CA LEU A 553 -17.75 37.85 -4.82
C LEU A 553 -17.68 38.97 -3.77
N GLN A 554 -17.21 40.13 -4.22
CA GLN A 554 -17.20 41.36 -3.44
C GLN A 554 -18.57 41.70 -2.83
N ASN A 555 -18.55 42.19 -1.59
CA ASN A 555 -19.71 42.67 -0.83
C ASN A 555 -20.77 41.61 -0.48
N ASP A 556 -20.49 40.31 -0.69
CA ASP A 556 -21.40 39.24 -0.31
C ASP A 556 -21.03 38.57 1.03
N TYR A 557 -21.24 39.31 2.11
CA TYR A 557 -20.72 38.95 3.43
C TYR A 557 -21.51 37.88 4.18
N SER A 558 -22.66 37.45 3.67
CA SER A 558 -23.59 36.60 4.41
C SER A 558 -23.89 35.26 3.76
N ASN A 559 -23.59 35.09 2.46
CA ASN A 559 -23.86 33.85 1.75
C ASN A 559 -22.64 32.94 1.75
N ARG A 560 -22.88 31.65 1.99
CA ARG A 560 -21.85 30.61 1.79
C ARG A 560 -21.77 30.28 0.31
N HIS A 561 -20.54 30.18 -0.19
CA HIS A 561 -20.25 29.84 -1.59
C HIS A 561 -19.44 28.54 -1.65
N GLU A 562 -20.03 27.45 -1.15
CA GLU A 562 -19.36 26.13 -1.09
C GLU A 562 -18.93 25.64 -2.48
N ASP A 563 -19.67 26.04 -3.53
CA ASP A 563 -19.33 25.76 -4.92
C ASP A 563 -18.11 26.52 -5.46
N ASP A 564 -17.66 27.56 -4.77
CA ASP A 564 -16.44 28.30 -5.16
C ASP A 564 -15.15 27.61 -4.70
N GLY A 565 -15.25 26.55 -3.91
CA GLY A 565 -14.10 25.73 -3.52
C GLY A 565 -13.37 25.11 -4.71
N ALA A 566 -12.08 24.83 -4.54
CA ALA A 566 -11.28 24.15 -5.56
C ALA A 566 -11.77 22.71 -5.78
N LEU A 567 -11.68 22.19 -7.01
CA LEU A 567 -12.15 20.84 -7.35
C LEU A 567 -11.03 19.81 -7.24
N SER A 568 -11.34 18.65 -6.68
CA SER A 568 -10.46 17.47 -6.72
C SER A 568 -10.62 16.69 -8.03
N PHE A 569 -9.67 15.80 -8.31
CA PHE A 569 -9.70 14.90 -9.45
C PHE A 569 -9.22 13.51 -9.06
N ASN A 570 -9.84 12.47 -9.63
CA ASN A 570 -9.43 11.09 -9.41
C ASN A 570 -9.79 10.23 -10.63
N SER A 571 -8.79 9.61 -11.25
CA SER A 571 -8.98 8.66 -12.37
C SER A 571 -8.92 7.19 -11.94
N GLY A 572 -8.70 6.92 -10.66
CA GLY A 572 -8.59 5.57 -10.10
C GLY A 572 -9.93 4.90 -9.86
N VAL A 573 -9.91 3.62 -9.50
CA VAL A 573 -11.10 2.90 -9.03
C VAL A 573 -11.18 2.88 -7.51
N ASP A 574 -12.25 2.31 -6.94
CA ASP A 574 -12.45 2.24 -5.48
C ASP A 574 -12.27 3.61 -4.82
N GLN A 575 -12.91 4.63 -5.41
CA GLN A 575 -12.74 6.01 -5.01
C GLN A 575 -13.39 6.28 -3.65
N GLU A 576 -12.69 7.02 -2.79
CA GLU A 576 -13.27 7.63 -1.58
C GLU A 576 -12.86 9.09 -1.53
N GLU A 577 -13.78 9.95 -1.10
CA GLU A 577 -13.59 11.38 -1.04
C GLU A 577 -14.20 11.98 0.23
N TYR A 578 -13.48 12.94 0.78
CA TYR A 578 -13.83 13.68 1.98
C TYR A 578 -13.54 15.17 1.70
N PRO A 579 -14.53 15.92 1.20
CA PRO A 579 -14.42 17.37 1.03
C PRO A 579 -14.20 18.07 2.38
N ASP A 580 -13.51 19.22 2.39
CA ASP A 580 -13.31 20.07 3.59
C ASP A 580 -12.82 19.29 4.84
N ASP A 581 -11.82 18.41 4.67
CA ASP A 581 -11.41 17.40 5.66
C ASP A 581 -10.03 17.68 6.29
N ASN A 582 -9.04 18.16 5.54
CA ASN A 582 -7.66 18.33 6.00
C ASN A 582 -7.36 19.76 6.45
N ASP A 583 -7.16 19.95 7.76
CA ASP A 583 -6.88 21.22 8.42
C ASP A 583 -5.38 21.55 8.54
N SER A 584 -4.53 20.84 7.78
CA SER A 584 -3.07 20.93 7.84
C SER A 584 -2.45 21.08 6.45
N ASP A 585 -1.13 20.96 6.34
CA ASP A 585 -0.45 20.84 5.06
C ASP A 585 -0.94 19.59 4.30
N GLY A 586 -0.75 19.58 2.99
CA GLY A 586 -1.07 18.44 2.17
C GLY A 586 -0.17 17.24 2.45
N TYR A 587 -0.58 16.07 1.95
CA TYR A 587 0.26 14.88 1.91
C TYR A 587 -0.21 13.91 0.83
N VAL A 588 0.68 12.99 0.44
CA VAL A 588 0.33 11.84 -0.40
C VAL A 588 0.81 10.57 0.29
N LYS A 589 -0.07 9.58 0.47
CA LYS A 589 0.28 8.22 0.89
C LYS A 589 0.09 7.27 -0.28
N ILE A 590 1.06 6.39 -0.53
CA ILE A 590 1.01 5.40 -1.62
C ILE A 590 1.18 4.01 -1.04
N ASN A 591 0.06 3.30 -0.89
CA ASN A 591 0.06 1.97 -0.29
C ASN A 591 -0.13 0.93 -1.38
N ARG A 592 0.74 -0.09 -1.41
CA ARG A 592 0.51 -1.25 -2.28
C ARG A 592 -0.70 -2.03 -1.77
N VAL A 593 -1.56 -2.49 -2.67
CA VAL A 593 -2.73 -3.30 -2.35
C VAL A 593 -2.69 -4.61 -3.13
N LEU A 594 -3.09 -5.71 -2.48
CA LEU A 594 -3.19 -7.00 -3.18
C LEU A 594 -4.41 -6.98 -4.09
N PHE A 595 -4.28 -7.59 -5.27
CA PHE A 595 -5.38 -7.68 -6.24
C PHE A 595 -6.65 -8.31 -5.63
N ALA A 596 -6.49 -9.23 -4.69
CA ALA A 596 -7.61 -9.88 -4.00
C ALA A 596 -8.52 -8.89 -3.24
N HIS A 597 -7.96 -7.81 -2.69
CA HIS A 597 -8.65 -6.83 -1.84
C HIS A 597 -9.32 -5.68 -2.60
N ILE A 598 -9.15 -5.64 -3.92
CA ILE A 598 -9.78 -4.64 -4.78
C ILE A 598 -11.26 -4.96 -4.94
N LYS A 599 -12.13 -3.97 -4.72
CA LYS A 599 -13.59 -4.16 -4.81
C LYS A 599 -14.05 -4.14 -6.27
N ASP A 600 -13.65 -3.13 -7.04
CA ASP A 600 -14.05 -2.98 -8.45
C ASP A 600 -12.99 -3.51 -9.45
N LYS A 601 -12.86 -4.84 -9.51
CA LYS A 601 -11.90 -5.52 -10.41
C LYS A 601 -12.22 -5.37 -11.90
N LYS A 602 -13.49 -5.10 -12.26
CA LYS A 602 -13.91 -4.99 -13.67
C LYS A 602 -13.52 -3.64 -14.26
N ALA A 603 -13.63 -2.55 -13.49
CA ALA A 603 -13.22 -1.23 -13.93
C ALA A 603 -11.70 -1.13 -14.17
N LEU A 604 -10.86 -1.81 -13.37
CA LEU A 604 -9.39 -1.77 -13.52
C LEU A 604 -8.85 -2.31 -14.84
N ARG A 605 -9.55 -3.26 -15.49
CA ARG A 605 -9.13 -3.78 -16.81
C ARG A 605 -9.27 -2.73 -17.93
N ASN A 606 -10.08 -1.69 -17.71
CA ASN A 606 -10.31 -0.63 -18.68
C ASN A 606 -9.48 0.65 -18.38
N VAL A 607 -8.81 0.71 -17.22
CA VAL A 607 -8.03 1.88 -16.75
C VAL A 607 -6.52 1.59 -16.79
N SER A 608 -6.06 0.67 -17.66
CA SER A 608 -4.63 0.42 -17.83
C SER A 608 -3.94 1.73 -18.20
N THR A 609 -3.04 2.18 -17.32
CA THR A 609 -2.09 3.27 -17.60
C THR A 609 -1.46 3.03 -18.98
N PRO A 610 -1.37 4.07 -19.84
CA PRO A 610 -0.73 3.92 -21.14
C PRO A 610 0.67 3.35 -20.90
N ALA A 611 0.97 2.25 -21.58
CA ALA A 611 2.34 1.74 -21.59
C ALA A 611 3.24 2.88 -22.08
N SER A 612 4.37 3.10 -21.39
CA SER A 612 5.46 3.91 -21.92
C SER A 612 5.80 3.35 -23.31
N GLU A 613 5.58 4.14 -24.36
CA GLU A 613 6.10 3.88 -25.70
C GLU A 613 7.61 4.00 -25.75
#